data_AF-A0A937ND05-F1
#
_entry.id   AF-A0A937ND05-F1
#
_cell.length_a   1.000
_cell.length_b   1.000
_cell.length_c   1.000
_cell.angle_alpha   90.00
_cell.angle_beta   90.00
_cell.angle_gamma   90.00
#
_symmetry.space_group_name_H-M   'P 1'
#
loop_
_entity.id
_entity.type
_entity.pdbx_description
1 polymer ?
#
loop_
_entity_poly.entity_id
_entity_poly.type
_entity_poly.pdbx_seq_one_letter_code
_entity_poly.pdbx_strand_id
1 'polypeptide(L)'
;SLHRKFDSVIDCGLFHVLSDEDRLPYVEGLAHVTKYGGRVFLMCFSDKEPGDTGPRRISRDELREAFADGWIIESITPSQFEPNSESEKEFSDGGPKAWFAVIRRE
;
A
#
# COMPACT_ATOMS: atom_id res chain seq x y z
N SER A 1 4.90 10.60 18.38
CA SER A 1 5.54 11.04 17.12
C SER A 1 7.05 10.95 17.30
N LEU A 2 7.81 10.60 16.26
CA LEU A 2 9.28 10.43 16.30
C LEU A 2 10.06 11.77 16.32
N HIS A 3 9.39 12.91 16.49
CA HIS A 3 9.96 14.27 16.46
C HIS A 3 10.76 14.60 15.18
N ARG A 4 10.60 13.83 14.12
CA ARG A 4 11.21 14.04 12.80
C ARG A 4 10.28 13.55 11.71
N LYS A 5 10.46 14.10 10.50
CA LYS A 5 9.79 13.68 9.28
C LYS A 5 10.80 13.11 8.28
N PHE A 6 10.35 12.19 7.44
CA PHE A 6 11.16 11.47 6.46
C PHE A 6 10.86 11.94 5.04
N ASP A 7 11.87 11.89 4.18
CA ASP A 7 11.74 12.14 2.74
C ASP A 7 11.09 10.95 2.02
N SER A 8 11.16 9.76 2.61
CA SER A 8 10.56 8.54 2.08
C SER A 8 10.04 7.63 3.19
N VAL A 9 8.89 7.01 2.95
CA VAL A 9 8.25 5.98 3.78
C VAL A 9 7.97 4.77 2.90
N ILE A 10 8.19 3.57 3.43
CA ILE A 10 7.89 2.32 2.73
C ILE A 10 6.80 1.61 3.53
N ASP A 11 5.73 1.25 2.83
CA ASP A 11 4.70 0.32 3.27
C ASP A 11 4.77 -0.91 2.35
N CYS A 12 5.08 -2.06 2.93
CA CYS A 12 5.10 -3.34 2.21
C CYS A 12 4.15 -4.30 2.93
N GLY A 13 2.87 -4.26 2.56
CA GLY A 13 1.84 -5.17 3.08
C GLY A 13 1.15 -4.72 4.37
N LEU A 14 1.28 -3.48 4.83
CA LEU A 14 0.48 -3.00 5.96
C LEU A 14 -0.90 -2.55 5.49
N PHE A 15 -0.99 -1.71 4.46
CA PHE A 15 -2.26 -1.11 4.04
C PHE A 15 -3.39 -2.13 3.79
N HIS A 16 -3.08 -3.29 3.20
CA HIS A 16 -4.10 -4.29 2.86
C HIS A 16 -4.60 -5.15 4.02
N VAL A 17 -3.99 -5.08 5.21
CA VAL A 17 -4.52 -5.75 6.41
C VAL A 17 -5.39 -4.83 7.26
N LEU A 18 -5.38 -3.53 6.98
CA LEU A 18 -6.20 -2.56 7.68
C LEU A 18 -7.67 -2.68 7.27
N SER A 19 -8.55 -2.55 8.27
CA SER A 19 -9.98 -2.37 8.05
C SER A 19 -10.25 -1.04 7.34
N ASP A 20 -11.45 -0.85 6.79
CA ASP A 20 -11.81 0.44 6.19
C ASP A 20 -11.77 1.60 7.20
N GLU A 21 -12.12 1.32 8.47
CA GLU A 21 -12.09 2.30 9.56
C GLU A 21 -10.65 2.69 9.95
N ASP A 22 -9.69 1.77 9.82
CA ASP A 22 -8.28 2.00 10.21
C ASP A 22 -7.46 2.70 9.10
N ARG A 23 -7.95 2.75 7.86
CA ARG A 23 -7.22 3.37 6.73
C ARG A 23 -7.05 4.87 6.88
N LEU A 24 -8.09 5.57 7.34
CA LEU A 24 -8.03 7.02 7.51
C LEU A 24 -7.00 7.42 8.59
N PRO A 25 -7.05 6.88 9.84
CA PRO A 25 -6.02 7.13 10.84
C PRO A 25 -4.61 6.77 10.37
N TYR A 26 -4.47 5.71 9.56
CA TYR A 26 -3.19 5.32 8.98
C TYR A 26 -2.63 6.39 8.05
N VAL A 27 -3.44 6.89 7.10
CA VAL A 27 -3.01 7.94 6.15
C VAL A 27 -2.71 9.27 6.87
N GLU A 28 -3.47 9.60 7.91
CA GLU A 28 -3.14 10.73 8.80
C GLU A 28 -1.79 10.53 9.50
N GLY A 29 -1.53 9.32 10.01
CA GLY A 29 -0.24 8.92 10.56
C GLY A 29 0.91 9.12 9.58
N LEU A 30 0.74 8.72 8.31
CA LEU A 30 1.71 8.94 7.24
C LEU A 30 1.99 10.44 7.03
N ALA A 31 0.97 11.30 7.11
CA ALA A 31 1.13 12.75 6.96
C ALA A 31 1.96 13.37 8.10
N HIS A 32 1.86 12.82 9.31
CA HIS A 32 2.65 13.27 10.45
C HIS A 32 4.14 12.93 10.32
N VAL A 33 4.48 11.83 9.65
CA VAL A 33 5.86 11.34 9.54
C VAL A 33 6.52 11.65 8.18
N THR A 34 5.76 12.08 7.18
CA THR A 34 6.29 12.38 5.83
C THR A 34 6.45 13.88 5.64
N LYS A 35 7.59 14.32 5.08
CA LYS A 35 7.78 15.72 4.69
C LYS A 35 6.87 16.09 3.52
N TYR A 36 6.50 17.36 3.40
CA TYR A 36 5.94 17.89 2.15
C TYR A 36 6.90 17.63 0.99
N GLY A 37 6.39 17.12 -0.14
CA GLY A 37 7.20 16.64 -1.26
C GLY A 37 7.85 15.26 -1.08
N GLY A 38 7.80 14.68 0.13
CA GLY A 38 8.26 13.32 0.41
C GLY A 38 7.32 12.25 -0.15
N ARG A 39 7.78 11.00 -0.23
CA ARG A 39 7.06 9.90 -0.89
C ARG A 39 6.75 8.74 0.04
N VAL A 40 5.57 8.15 -0.13
CA VAL A 40 5.21 6.83 0.35
C VAL A 40 5.29 5.87 -0.83
N PHE A 41 6.05 4.80 -0.65
CA PHE A 41 6.11 3.66 -1.57
C PHE A 41 5.29 2.54 -0.95
N LEU A 42 4.10 2.29 -1.50
CA LEU A 42 3.12 1.37 -0.94
C LEU A 42 2.97 0.16 -1.85
N MET A 43 3.17 -1.03 -1.29
CA MET A 43 2.91 -2.30 -1.96
C MET A 43 1.83 -3.08 -1.23
N CYS A 44 0.78 -3.47 -1.93
CA CYS A 44 -0.37 -4.17 -1.37
C CYS A 44 -0.97 -5.16 -2.38
N PHE A 45 -1.76 -6.12 -1.91
CA PHE A 45 -2.45 -7.07 -2.81
C PHE A 45 -3.40 -6.32 -3.73
N SER A 46 -3.39 -6.66 -5.01
CA SER A 46 -4.25 -6.06 -6.02
C SER A 46 -5.60 -6.76 -6.11
N ASP A 47 -6.63 -6.04 -6.52
CA ASP A 47 -7.92 -6.57 -7.01
C ASP A 47 -7.80 -7.47 -8.26
N LYS A 48 -6.58 -7.74 -8.74
CA LYS A 48 -6.30 -8.72 -9.81
C LYS A 48 -5.82 -10.06 -9.27
N GLU A 49 -5.52 -10.15 -7.98
CA GLU A 49 -5.19 -11.42 -7.33
C GLU A 49 -6.44 -12.29 -7.20
N PRO A 50 -6.46 -13.50 -7.79
CA PRO A 50 -7.60 -14.40 -7.68
C PRO A 50 -7.79 -14.93 -6.24
N GLY A 51 -8.96 -15.51 -6.00
CA GLY A 51 -9.29 -16.15 -4.73
C GLY A 51 -9.44 -15.18 -3.56
N ASP A 52 -9.49 -15.75 -2.36
CA ASP A 52 -9.67 -15.07 -1.08
C ASP A 52 -8.54 -15.35 -0.08
N THR A 53 -7.61 -16.27 -0.40
CA THR A 53 -6.43 -16.57 0.44
C THR A 53 -5.58 -15.34 0.72
N GLY A 54 -5.15 -15.17 1.96
CA GLY A 54 -4.29 -14.07 2.39
C GLY A 54 -5.05 -12.75 2.65
N PRO A 55 -4.32 -11.63 2.77
CA PRO A 55 -4.90 -10.30 2.99
C PRO A 55 -5.95 -9.86 1.96
N ARG A 56 -6.68 -8.81 2.31
CA ARG A 56 -7.68 -8.22 1.42
C ARG A 56 -7.02 -7.70 0.13
N ARG A 57 -7.75 -7.82 -0.98
CA ARG A 57 -7.36 -7.21 -2.27
C ARG A 57 -7.81 -5.76 -2.33
N ILE A 58 -6.93 -4.91 -2.86
CA ILE A 58 -7.14 -3.47 -2.95
C ILE A 58 -7.27 -3.07 -4.41
N SER A 59 -8.30 -2.32 -4.74
CA SER A 59 -8.46 -1.70 -6.06
C SER A 59 -7.64 -0.43 -6.19
N ARG A 60 -7.37 0.00 -7.43
CA ARG A 60 -6.71 1.29 -7.68
C ARG A 60 -7.55 2.47 -7.18
N ASP A 61 -8.86 2.35 -7.20
CA ASP A 61 -9.76 3.44 -6.80
C ASP A 61 -9.81 3.58 -5.28
N GLU A 62 -9.76 2.48 -4.52
CA GLU A 62 -9.56 2.54 -3.06
C GLU A 62 -8.25 3.24 -2.68
N LEU A 63 -7.16 3.01 -3.42
CA LEU A 63 -5.90 3.74 -3.20
C LEU A 63 -6.04 5.23 -3.52
N ARG A 64 -6.78 5.60 -4.57
CA ARG A 64 -7.00 7.01 -4.91
C ARG A 64 -7.88 7.71 -3.86
N GLU A 65 -8.91 7.02 -3.38
CA GLU A 65 -9.83 7.52 -2.37
C GLU A 65 -9.11 7.72 -1.03
N ALA A 66 -8.36 6.70 -0.57
CA ALA A 66 -7.64 6.77 0.70
C ALA A 66 -6.59 7.90 0.73
N PHE A 67 -6.03 8.27 -0.41
CA PHE A 67 -5.01 9.32 -0.54
C PHE A 67 -5.54 10.55 -1.29
N ALA A 68 -6.85 10.83 -1.26
CA ALA A 68 -7.44 11.96 -1.99
C ALA A 68 -7.02 13.33 -1.42
N ASP A 69 -6.76 13.41 -0.10
CA ASP A 69 -6.56 14.67 0.60
C ASP A 69 -5.09 14.88 1.03
N GLY A 70 -4.43 15.90 0.45
CA GLY A 70 -3.05 16.28 0.79
C GLY A 70 -1.99 15.31 0.27
N TRP A 71 -2.32 14.53 -0.76
CA TRP A 71 -1.40 13.63 -1.44
C TRP A 71 -1.64 13.65 -2.96
N ILE A 72 -0.61 13.31 -3.72
CA ILE A 72 -0.67 13.03 -5.15
C ILE A 72 -0.26 11.59 -5.38
N ILE A 73 -1.12 10.80 -6.01
CA ILE A 73 -0.74 9.51 -6.61
C ILE A 73 0.10 9.79 -7.87
N GLU A 74 1.41 9.57 -7.79
CA GLU A 74 2.31 9.72 -8.95
C GLU A 74 2.21 8.51 -9.88
N SER A 75 2.02 7.30 -9.34
CA SER A 75 1.79 6.08 -10.12
C SER A 75 1.12 4.98 -9.31
N ILE A 76 0.42 4.07 -10.00
CA ILE A 76 -0.02 2.76 -9.49
C ILE A 76 0.26 1.73 -10.58
N THR A 77 1.21 0.84 -10.35
CA THR A 77 1.69 -0.13 -11.35
C THR A 77 1.49 -1.57 -10.87
N PRO A 78 1.21 -2.53 -11.78
CA PRO A 78 1.19 -3.95 -11.42
C PRO A 78 2.56 -4.39 -10.88
N SER A 79 2.54 -5.20 -9.82
CA SER A 79 3.72 -5.82 -9.21
C SER A 79 3.35 -7.22 -8.67
N GLN A 80 4.27 -7.87 -7.95
CA GLN A 80 4.05 -9.18 -7.32
C GLN A 80 4.82 -9.27 -6.00
N PHE A 81 4.21 -9.89 -4.99
CA PHE A 81 4.92 -10.30 -3.77
C PHE A 81 5.66 -11.61 -4.02
N GLU A 82 6.85 -11.74 -3.44
CA GLU A 82 7.56 -13.01 -3.39
C GLU A 82 7.04 -13.84 -2.19
N PRO A 83 6.43 -15.01 -2.42
CA PRO A 83 5.97 -15.86 -1.32
C PRO A 83 7.16 -16.56 -0.66
N ASN A 84 7.05 -16.83 0.63
CA ASN A 84 8.00 -17.72 1.30
C ASN A 84 7.65 -19.19 0.99
N SER A 85 8.53 -20.12 1.38
CA SER A 85 8.35 -21.56 1.11
C SER A 85 7.07 -22.16 1.71
N GLU A 86 6.48 -21.53 2.73
CA GLU A 86 5.25 -22.00 3.37
C GLU A 86 4.01 -21.61 2.55
N SER A 87 4.03 -20.43 1.93
CA SER A 87 2.92 -19.84 1.17
C SER A 87 3.04 -20.00 -0.35
N GLU A 88 4.17 -20.51 -0.86
CA GLU A 88 4.43 -20.66 -2.30
C GLU A 88 3.33 -21.44 -3.03
N LYS A 89 2.74 -22.45 -2.37
CA LYS A 89 1.69 -23.29 -2.97
C LYS A 89 0.30 -22.65 -2.95
N GLU A 90 0.13 -21.56 -2.21
CA GLU A 90 -1.15 -20.88 -2.06
C GLU A 90 -1.42 -19.88 -3.20
N PHE A 91 -0.37 -19.47 -3.90
CA PHE A 91 -0.44 -18.42 -4.92
C PHE A 91 0.04 -18.93 -6.28
N SER A 92 -0.69 -18.54 -7.32
CA SER A 92 -0.32 -18.85 -8.71
C SER A 92 0.77 -17.91 -9.24
N ASP A 93 1.35 -18.26 -10.38
CA ASP A 93 2.15 -17.35 -11.22
C ASP A 93 3.35 -16.68 -10.55
N GLY A 94 3.95 -17.30 -9.52
CA GLY A 94 5.15 -16.79 -8.84
C GLY A 94 4.87 -15.88 -7.63
N GLY A 95 3.60 -15.72 -7.23
CA GLY A 95 3.23 -15.02 -5.99
C GLY A 95 1.99 -14.13 -6.13
N PRO A 96 1.51 -13.54 -5.02
CA PRO A 96 0.34 -12.69 -5.02
C PRO A 96 0.52 -11.44 -5.88
N LYS A 97 -0.41 -11.19 -6.79
CA LYS A 97 -0.47 -9.98 -7.62
C LYS A 97 -0.66 -8.76 -6.74
N ALA A 98 0.17 -7.76 -6.93
CA ALA A 98 0.22 -6.55 -6.12
C ALA A 98 0.00 -5.28 -6.94
N TRP A 99 -0.40 -4.21 -6.26
CA TRP A 99 -0.18 -2.84 -6.71
C TRP A 99 1.08 -2.29 -6.04
N PHE A 100 1.93 -1.63 -6.82
CA PHE A 100 2.98 -0.76 -6.31
C PHE A 100 2.61 0.69 -6.62
N ALA A 101 2.37 1.48 -5.58
CA ALA A 101 1.98 2.87 -5.65
C ALA A 101 3.10 3.78 -5.16
N VAL A 102 3.34 4.87 -5.91
CA VAL A 102 4.21 5.98 -5.50
C VAL A 102 3.31 7.17 -5.20
N ILE A 103 3.34 7.64 -3.96
CA ILE A 103 2.40 8.63 -3.45
C ILE A 103 3.18 9.77 -2.82
N ARG A 104 3.06 10.98 -3.35
CA ARG A 104 3.80 12.14 -2.86
C ARG A 104 2.94 13.00 -1.94
N ARG A 105 3.50 13.45 -0.83
CA ARG A 105 2.84 14.38 0.08
C ARG A 105 2.76 15.79 -0.52
N GLU A 106 1.58 16.39 -0.49
CA GLU A 106 1.35 17.82 -0.75
C GLU A 106 1.34 18.63 0.53
#